data_AF-A0A973QQ79-F1
#
_entry.id   AF-A0A973QQ79-F1
#
_cell.length_a   1.000
_cell.length_b   1.000
_cell.length_c   1.000
_cell.angle_alpha   90.00
_cell.angle_beta   90.00
_cell.angle_gamma   90.00
#
_symmetry.space_group_name_H-M   'P 1'
#
loop_
_entity.id
_entity.type
_entity.pdbx_description
1 polymer ?
#
loop_
_entity_poly.entity_id
_entity_poly.type
_entity_poly.pdbx_seq_one_letter_code
_entity_poly.pdbx_strand_id
1 'polypeptide(L)'
;TSTQLEYDTDDFALSAFAGALGDSATQKKFQDRAQDWEDIYNTSSGYIQPRHSNGRWMDGFNAKLITGTSSNDFAEGDAFTYTPMIPFNLAKLASLEGGNASMASYLDSVLGGFQGLGSVIGTQSNMGNEPSIGLPWEYDWVGKPYKAQSTVRAVQDQLWTNTAGGLPGNDDLGEMSAWYVWSALGLYPEIPGTADLAIGSPMFTSAIVTAGGGHTLTVNAPAAADSSPYVQSLNLNGGSWNKAYVPASYLTASTELDFALSSSANTSWAASNPPPSYDGTPGAGAAQPSGPITETATGKCVDDAGSGTSNGTAVQIYTCNGTDAQTWKVVPDGTLQVLNDCMDVTNGATTSGTKVQLHTCNGTQAEQWQKDASGGIVNPASGLCLTDSSDGATNRTQLTIATCAGSAGQRWTVPSSR
;
A
#
# COMPACT_ATOMS: atom_id res chain seq x y z
N THR A 1 19.76 -10.18 -11.91
CA THR A 1 18.33 -9.91 -11.69
C THR A 1 18.00 -9.55 -10.25
N SER A 2 18.37 -10.37 -9.26
CA SER A 2 18.26 -10.04 -7.81
C SER A 2 18.74 -8.63 -7.47
N THR A 3 19.94 -8.24 -7.92
CA THR A 3 20.48 -6.88 -7.72
C THR A 3 19.58 -5.77 -8.26
N GLN A 4 18.82 -5.99 -9.34
CA GLN A 4 17.86 -5.00 -9.84
C GLN A 4 16.74 -4.80 -8.81
N LEU A 5 16.17 -5.89 -8.28
CA LEU A 5 15.09 -5.83 -7.29
C LEU A 5 15.54 -5.15 -5.98
N GLU A 6 16.78 -5.38 -5.56
CA GLU A 6 17.39 -4.66 -4.42
C GLU A 6 17.55 -3.17 -4.73
N TYR A 7 18.06 -2.81 -5.91
CA TYR A 7 18.18 -1.41 -6.33
C TYR A 7 16.83 -0.71 -6.47
N ASP A 8 15.79 -1.43 -6.89
CA ASP A 8 14.43 -0.91 -6.96
C ASP A 8 13.90 -0.57 -5.56
N THR A 9 14.19 -1.43 -4.58
CA THR A 9 13.87 -1.19 -3.17
C THR A 9 14.68 -0.02 -2.59
N ASP A 10 15.97 0.08 -2.92
CA ASP A 10 16.82 1.21 -2.52
C ASP A 10 16.32 2.53 -3.14
N ASP A 11 15.97 2.53 -4.43
CA ASP A 11 15.41 3.68 -5.11
C ASP A 11 14.05 4.06 -4.48
N PHE A 12 13.21 3.11 -4.08
CA PHE A 12 12.00 3.41 -3.31
C PHE A 12 12.33 4.10 -1.98
N ALA A 13 13.30 3.60 -1.21
CA ALA A 13 13.72 4.22 0.05
C ALA A 13 14.30 5.64 -0.15
N LEU A 14 15.07 5.85 -1.22
CA LEU A 14 15.55 7.18 -1.62
C LEU A 14 14.40 8.11 -2.00
N SER A 15 13.35 7.60 -2.65
CA SER A 15 12.14 8.36 -2.95
C SER A 15 11.43 8.80 -1.66
N ALA A 16 11.22 7.88 -0.72
CA ALA A 16 10.61 8.17 0.57
C ALA A 16 11.40 9.23 1.35
N PHE A 17 12.74 9.12 1.37
CA PHE A 17 13.62 10.10 1.99
C PHE A 17 13.53 11.49 1.33
N ALA A 18 13.57 11.55 0.00
CA ALA A 18 13.42 12.81 -0.73
C ALA A 18 12.05 13.47 -0.47
N GLY A 19 10.99 12.67 -0.40
CA GLY A 19 9.65 13.12 -0.04
C GLY A 19 9.60 13.74 1.36
N ALA A 20 10.26 13.13 2.35
CA ALA A 20 10.36 13.67 3.71
C ALA A 20 11.10 15.02 3.78
N LEU A 21 12.01 15.29 2.83
CA LEU A 21 12.71 16.57 2.70
C LEU A 21 11.94 17.62 1.88
N GLY A 22 10.81 17.25 1.27
CA GLY A 22 10.05 18.11 0.36
C GLY A 22 10.68 18.28 -1.02
N ASP A 23 11.61 17.41 -1.43
CA ASP A 23 12.21 17.40 -2.77
C ASP A 23 11.37 16.52 -3.72
N SER A 24 10.29 17.10 -4.25
CA SER A 24 9.35 16.38 -5.12
C SER A 24 9.98 15.90 -6.43
N ALA A 25 11.00 16.59 -6.94
CA ALA A 25 11.65 16.20 -8.19
C ALA A 25 12.50 14.93 -8.02
N THR A 26 13.30 14.90 -6.95
CA THR A 26 14.10 13.71 -6.59
C THR A 26 13.21 12.57 -6.13
N GLN A 27 12.16 12.85 -5.35
CA GLN A 27 11.16 11.86 -4.97
C GLN A 27 10.59 11.17 -6.21
N LYS A 28 10.06 11.93 -7.19
CA LYS A 28 9.48 11.38 -8.41
C LYS A 28 10.48 10.56 -9.21
N LYS A 29 11.69 11.07 -9.40
CA LYS A 29 12.76 10.38 -10.14
C LYS A 29 13.03 8.99 -9.57
N PHE A 30 13.21 8.88 -8.25
CA PHE A 30 13.54 7.61 -7.61
C PHE A 30 12.31 6.71 -7.47
N GLN A 31 11.10 7.27 -7.36
CA GLN A 31 9.88 6.48 -7.36
C GLN A 31 9.61 5.82 -8.70
N ASP A 32 9.88 6.53 -9.81
CA ASP A 32 9.77 5.99 -11.16
C ASP A 32 10.78 4.84 -11.36
N ARG A 33 12.04 5.05 -10.96
CA ARG A 33 13.09 4.02 -11.07
C ARG A 33 12.84 2.80 -10.20
N ALA A 34 12.22 2.99 -9.03
CA ALA A 34 11.79 1.86 -8.20
C ALA A 34 10.81 0.94 -8.93
N GLN A 35 10.19 1.34 -10.04
CA GLN A 35 9.32 0.48 -10.83
C GLN A 35 10.05 -0.29 -11.96
N ASP A 36 11.38 -0.17 -12.07
CA ASP A 36 12.16 -0.85 -13.12
C ASP A 36 12.07 -2.40 -13.00
N TRP A 37 11.62 -2.94 -11.86
CA TRP A 37 11.25 -4.36 -11.73
C TRP A 37 10.22 -4.82 -12.78
N GLU A 38 9.32 -3.93 -13.23
CA GLU A 38 8.32 -4.25 -14.26
C GLU A 38 9.00 -4.63 -15.59
N ASP A 39 10.19 -4.08 -15.86
CA ASP A 39 10.99 -4.42 -17.04
C ASP A 39 11.59 -5.83 -16.98
N ILE A 40 11.58 -6.50 -15.85
CA ILE A 40 12.06 -7.88 -15.71
C ILE A 40 10.95 -8.85 -15.30
N TYR A 41 9.71 -8.38 -15.17
CA TYR A 41 8.54 -9.25 -14.99
C TYR A 41 8.08 -9.82 -16.34
N ASN A 42 8.16 -11.15 -16.51
CA ASN A 42 7.68 -11.82 -17.70
C ASN A 42 6.26 -12.36 -17.50
N THR A 43 5.28 -11.63 -18.03
CA THR A 43 3.85 -12.00 -18.02
C THR A 43 3.54 -13.37 -18.63
N SER A 44 4.38 -13.88 -19.54
CA SER A 44 4.19 -15.22 -20.11
C SER A 44 4.59 -16.33 -19.15
N SER A 45 5.50 -16.06 -18.22
CA SER A 45 5.96 -17.03 -17.23
C SER A 45 5.30 -16.83 -15.85
N GLY A 46 4.88 -15.60 -15.51
CA GLY A 46 4.44 -15.24 -14.16
C GLY A 46 5.59 -15.11 -13.16
N TYR A 47 6.77 -14.66 -13.63
CA TYR A 47 7.95 -14.52 -12.77
C TYR A 47 8.79 -13.33 -13.19
N ILE A 48 9.55 -12.81 -12.22
CA ILE A 48 10.76 -12.05 -12.51
C ILE A 48 11.74 -12.97 -13.22
N GLN A 49 12.06 -12.62 -14.46
CA GLN A 49 12.90 -13.41 -15.34
C GLN A 49 14.09 -12.57 -15.83
N PRO A 50 15.32 -13.09 -15.79
CA PRO A 50 16.45 -12.36 -16.33
C PRO A 50 16.33 -12.07 -17.84
N ARG A 51 16.83 -10.90 -18.24
CA ARG A 51 16.89 -10.44 -19.64
C ARG A 51 18.34 -10.22 -20.08
N HIS A 52 18.63 -10.55 -21.33
CA HIS A 52 19.85 -10.13 -22.00
C HIS A 52 19.83 -8.62 -22.27
N SER A 53 21.02 -8.03 -22.45
CA SER A 53 21.16 -6.60 -22.80
C SER A 53 20.50 -6.19 -24.12
N ASN A 54 20.14 -7.15 -24.98
CA ASN A 54 19.37 -6.91 -26.21
C ASN A 54 17.85 -7.00 -26.00
N GLY A 55 17.37 -7.10 -24.76
CA GLY A 55 15.96 -7.15 -24.40
C GLY A 55 15.31 -8.54 -24.50
N ARG A 56 16.01 -9.56 -24.99
CA ARG A 56 15.47 -10.94 -25.02
C ARG A 56 15.48 -11.55 -23.63
N TRP A 57 14.41 -12.25 -23.29
CA TRP A 57 14.38 -13.15 -22.13
C TRP A 57 15.44 -14.24 -22.24
N MET A 58 16.01 -14.65 -21.12
CA MET A 58 16.93 -15.78 -21.09
C MET A 58 16.23 -17.10 -21.45
N ASP A 59 16.82 -17.82 -22.41
CA ASP A 59 16.34 -19.13 -22.87
C ASP A 59 16.53 -20.20 -21.77
N GLY A 60 15.64 -21.20 -21.73
CA GLY A 60 15.74 -22.32 -20.76
C GLY A 60 15.37 -21.97 -19.31
N PHE A 61 14.62 -20.88 -19.10
CA PHE A 61 14.20 -20.42 -17.77
C PHE A 61 13.36 -21.46 -17.01
N ASN A 62 13.72 -21.63 -15.73
CA ASN A 62 12.96 -22.38 -14.75
C ASN A 62 12.98 -21.61 -13.43
N ALA A 63 11.80 -21.27 -12.93
CA ALA A 63 11.66 -20.40 -11.77
C ALA A 63 12.12 -21.01 -10.44
N LYS A 64 12.21 -22.35 -10.36
CA LYS A 64 12.52 -23.09 -9.11
C LYS A 64 13.92 -23.74 -9.09
N LEU A 65 14.78 -23.36 -10.03
CA LEU A 65 16.14 -23.91 -10.15
C LEU A 65 17.19 -22.93 -9.65
N ILE A 66 18.02 -23.41 -8.71
CA ILE A 66 19.13 -22.67 -8.07
C ILE A 66 20.49 -23.07 -8.69
N THR A 67 20.47 -23.93 -9.72
CA THR A 67 21.66 -24.29 -10.51
C THR A 67 21.37 -24.13 -12.00
N GLY A 68 22.33 -23.62 -12.76
CA GLY A 68 22.22 -23.40 -14.22
C GLY A 68 22.24 -21.92 -14.60
N THR A 69 22.14 -21.62 -15.90
CA THR A 69 22.34 -20.25 -16.41
C THR A 69 21.35 -19.23 -15.86
N SER A 70 20.11 -19.60 -15.55
CA SER A 70 19.12 -18.71 -14.92
C SER A 70 19.34 -18.48 -13.41
N SER A 71 20.05 -19.38 -12.72
CA SER A 71 20.34 -19.26 -11.28
C SER A 71 21.44 -18.26 -10.97
N ASN A 72 22.35 -18.01 -11.92
CA ASN A 72 23.45 -17.06 -11.74
C ASN A 72 22.97 -15.59 -11.58
N ASP A 73 21.69 -15.34 -11.83
CA ASP A 73 21.09 -14.02 -11.76
C ASP A 73 20.34 -13.74 -10.45
N PHE A 74 20.21 -14.74 -9.58
CA PHE A 74 19.59 -14.64 -8.26
C PHE A 74 20.63 -14.98 -7.18
N ALA A 75 20.92 -14.02 -6.30
CA ALA A 75 21.83 -14.23 -5.19
C ALA A 75 21.17 -15.14 -4.14
N GLU A 76 21.75 -16.32 -3.91
CA GLU A 76 21.33 -17.27 -2.88
C GLU A 76 19.85 -17.72 -2.97
N GLY A 77 19.26 -17.71 -4.16
CA GLY A 77 17.86 -18.06 -4.35
C GLY A 77 17.48 -18.35 -5.80
N ASP A 78 16.17 -18.32 -6.06
CA ASP A 78 15.58 -18.53 -7.37
C ASP A 78 14.48 -17.51 -7.66
N ALA A 79 13.96 -17.50 -8.89
CA ALA A 79 12.87 -16.59 -9.26
C ALA A 79 11.59 -16.85 -8.46
N PHE A 80 11.36 -18.08 -7.99
CA PHE A 80 10.19 -18.43 -7.19
C PHE A 80 10.18 -17.74 -5.83
N THR A 81 11.36 -17.50 -5.26
CA THR A 81 11.55 -16.73 -4.03
C THR A 81 11.62 -15.23 -4.32
N TYR A 82 12.32 -14.83 -5.39
CA TYR A 82 12.60 -13.42 -5.68
C TYR A 82 11.48 -12.67 -6.40
N THR A 83 10.57 -13.32 -7.13
CA THR A 83 9.45 -12.63 -7.80
C THR A 83 8.67 -11.71 -6.88
N PRO A 84 8.29 -12.15 -5.65
CA PRO A 84 7.61 -11.28 -4.70
C PRO A 84 8.49 -10.25 -3.97
N MET A 85 9.81 -10.22 -4.20
CA MET A 85 10.74 -9.29 -3.54
C MET A 85 10.63 -7.85 -4.09
N ILE A 86 9.40 -7.32 -4.08
CA ILE A 86 8.98 -5.98 -4.47
C ILE A 86 8.05 -5.48 -3.34
N PRO A 87 8.52 -5.43 -2.09
CA PRO A 87 7.66 -5.23 -0.92
C PRO A 87 6.91 -3.89 -0.99
N PHE A 88 7.51 -2.89 -1.63
CA PHE A 88 6.89 -1.58 -1.83
C PHE A 88 5.72 -1.59 -2.84
N ASN A 89 5.55 -2.59 -3.71
CA ASN A 89 4.49 -2.57 -4.73
C ASN A 89 3.80 -3.92 -5.00
N LEU A 90 3.52 -4.68 -3.93
CA LEU A 90 2.85 -5.97 -4.01
C LEU A 90 1.43 -5.90 -4.64
N ALA A 91 0.72 -4.78 -4.54
CA ALA A 91 -0.58 -4.61 -5.20
C ALA A 91 -0.46 -4.66 -6.73
N LYS A 92 0.57 -4.02 -7.30
CA LYS A 92 0.84 -4.06 -8.74
C LYS A 92 1.26 -5.46 -9.19
N LEU A 93 2.15 -6.12 -8.43
CA LEU A 93 2.51 -7.51 -8.70
C LEU A 93 1.27 -8.42 -8.69
N ALA A 94 0.42 -8.29 -7.67
CA ALA A 94 -0.83 -9.05 -7.60
C ALA A 94 -1.71 -8.79 -8.82
N SER A 95 -1.83 -7.54 -9.30
CA SER A 95 -2.56 -7.23 -10.53
C SER A 95 -1.98 -7.93 -11.76
N LEU A 96 -0.65 -8.01 -11.88
CA LEU A 96 0.02 -8.68 -13.01
C LEU A 96 -0.10 -10.21 -12.96
N GLU A 97 -0.26 -10.78 -11.76
CA GLU A 97 -0.51 -12.21 -11.53
C GLU A 97 -1.98 -12.61 -11.73
N GLY A 98 -2.89 -11.66 -11.99
CA GLY A 98 -4.32 -11.92 -12.17
C GLY A 98 -5.19 -11.61 -10.94
N GLY A 99 -4.67 -10.78 -10.04
CA GLY A 99 -5.34 -10.25 -8.84
C GLY A 99 -4.97 -10.99 -7.55
N ASN A 100 -5.50 -10.49 -6.43
CA ASN A 100 -5.17 -10.96 -5.08
C ASN A 100 -5.35 -12.47 -4.88
N ALA A 101 -6.35 -13.09 -5.51
CA ALA A 101 -6.57 -14.53 -5.39
C ALA A 101 -5.47 -15.36 -6.06
N SER A 102 -4.94 -14.89 -7.18
CA SER A 102 -3.84 -15.54 -7.89
C SER A 102 -2.54 -15.38 -7.10
N MET A 103 -2.24 -14.17 -6.63
CA MET A 103 -1.08 -13.92 -5.78
C MET A 103 -1.15 -14.70 -4.46
N ALA A 104 -2.32 -14.82 -3.84
CA ALA A 104 -2.49 -15.68 -2.66
C ALA A 104 -2.22 -17.17 -2.97
N SER A 105 -2.54 -17.63 -4.18
CA SER A 105 -2.24 -19.00 -4.62
C SER A 105 -0.75 -19.20 -4.93
N TYR A 106 -0.08 -18.15 -5.42
CA TYR A 106 1.37 -18.12 -5.56
C TYR A 106 2.04 -18.25 -4.19
N LEU A 107 1.61 -17.45 -3.20
CA LEU A 107 2.10 -17.52 -1.84
C LEU A 107 1.82 -18.89 -1.20
N ASP A 108 0.66 -19.50 -1.46
CA ASP A 108 0.36 -20.87 -1.00
C ASP A 108 1.34 -21.89 -1.60
N SER A 109 1.81 -21.67 -2.83
CA SER A 109 2.77 -22.53 -3.51
C SER A 109 4.17 -22.38 -2.94
N VAL A 110 4.64 -21.14 -2.73
CA VAL A 110 6.00 -20.87 -2.25
C VAL A 110 6.14 -21.25 -0.77
N LEU A 111 5.10 -20.94 0.03
CA LEU A 111 5.02 -21.25 1.47
C LEU A 111 4.32 -22.60 1.75
N GLY A 112 4.11 -23.43 0.73
CA GLY A 112 3.51 -24.77 0.87
C GLY A 112 4.35 -25.74 1.71
N GLY A 113 5.61 -25.37 1.95
CA GLY A 113 6.51 -25.94 2.96
C GLY A 113 7.69 -24.99 3.15
N PHE A 114 8.29 -24.99 4.33
CA PHE A 114 9.45 -24.17 4.65
C PHE A 114 10.49 -24.94 5.46
N GLN A 115 11.75 -24.54 5.30
CA GLN A 115 12.92 -25.20 5.88
C GLN A 115 13.98 -24.16 6.29
N GLY A 116 14.94 -24.56 7.12
CA GLY A 116 16.16 -23.80 7.35
C GLY A 116 17.25 -24.05 6.28
N LEU A 117 18.36 -23.33 6.40
CA LEU A 117 19.58 -23.52 5.59
C LEU A 117 20.09 -24.96 5.70
N GLY A 118 20.46 -25.54 4.55
CA GLY A 118 21.02 -26.90 4.46
C GLY A 118 20.05 -28.01 4.05
N SER A 119 18.75 -27.69 3.86
CA SER A 119 17.78 -28.60 3.24
C SER A 119 17.67 -28.36 1.72
N VAL A 120 17.14 -29.34 0.96
CA VAL A 120 17.17 -29.32 -0.52
C VAL A 120 16.47 -28.08 -1.06
N ILE A 121 17.24 -27.17 -1.64
CA ILE A 121 16.74 -25.90 -2.16
C ILE A 121 15.98 -26.14 -3.48
N GLY A 122 14.83 -25.48 -3.68
CA GLY A 122 14.00 -25.55 -4.90
C GLY A 122 12.66 -26.31 -4.79
N THR A 123 12.28 -26.79 -3.61
CA THR A 123 10.94 -27.40 -3.38
C THR A 123 10.12 -26.75 -2.26
N GLN A 124 10.75 -25.96 -1.40
CA GLN A 124 10.20 -25.30 -0.21
C GLN A 124 10.92 -23.97 0.01
N SER A 125 10.25 -22.98 0.62
CA SER A 125 10.89 -21.71 1.03
C SER A 125 12.00 -21.95 2.05
N ASN A 126 13.14 -21.27 1.89
CA ASN A 126 14.24 -21.32 2.86
C ASN A 126 14.14 -20.13 3.82
N MET A 127 13.47 -20.32 4.96
CA MET A 127 13.27 -19.27 5.96
C MET A 127 14.52 -19.02 6.83
N GLY A 128 15.64 -19.69 6.54
CA GLY A 128 16.96 -19.32 7.05
C GLY A 128 17.75 -18.44 6.09
N ASN A 129 17.10 -17.85 5.08
CA ASN A 129 17.71 -17.04 4.03
C ASN A 129 16.85 -15.78 3.78
N GLU A 130 17.49 -14.64 3.64
CA GLU A 130 16.90 -13.29 3.68
C GLU A 130 15.85 -13.02 2.59
N PRO A 131 15.99 -13.48 1.34
CA PRO A 131 14.95 -13.26 0.33
C PRO A 131 13.61 -13.93 0.67
N SER A 132 13.58 -14.87 1.62
CA SER A 132 12.36 -15.62 1.96
C SER A 132 11.60 -15.06 3.16
N ILE A 133 12.24 -14.28 4.04
CA ILE A 133 11.67 -13.98 5.35
C ILE A 133 10.51 -12.95 5.32
N GLY A 134 10.38 -12.17 4.24
CA GLY A 134 9.22 -11.30 3.97
C GLY A 134 7.98 -12.05 3.46
N LEU A 135 8.16 -13.14 2.72
CA LEU A 135 7.07 -13.88 2.04
C LEU A 135 5.81 -14.13 2.89
N PRO A 136 5.90 -14.57 4.17
CA PRO A 136 4.69 -14.82 4.96
C PRO A 136 3.83 -13.58 5.19
N TRP A 137 4.44 -12.39 5.26
CA TRP A 137 3.76 -11.12 5.57
C TRP A 137 2.98 -10.59 4.38
N GLU A 138 3.38 -10.94 3.15
CA GLU A 138 2.74 -10.49 1.92
C GLU A 138 1.27 -10.92 1.77
N TYR A 139 0.84 -11.94 2.53
CA TYR A 139 -0.57 -12.30 2.63
C TYR A 139 -1.44 -11.13 3.09
N ASP A 140 -0.89 -10.16 3.84
CA ASP A 140 -1.58 -8.94 4.28
C ASP A 140 -1.97 -8.06 3.09
N TRP A 141 -1.12 -7.96 2.05
CA TRP A 141 -1.37 -7.15 0.85
C TRP A 141 -2.44 -7.74 -0.06
N VAL A 142 -2.69 -9.04 0.03
CA VAL A 142 -3.69 -9.75 -0.78
C VAL A 142 -4.98 -10.07 -0.03
N GLY A 143 -5.19 -9.44 1.14
CA GLY A 143 -6.41 -9.58 1.92
C GLY A 143 -6.56 -10.93 2.60
N LYS A 144 -5.44 -11.59 2.94
CA LYS A 144 -5.38 -12.87 3.63
C LYS A 144 -4.58 -12.82 4.95
N PRO A 145 -4.77 -11.82 5.84
CA PRO A 145 -3.95 -11.66 7.04
C PRO A 145 -3.98 -12.88 7.97
N TYR A 146 -5.09 -13.63 8.01
CA TYR A 146 -5.17 -14.89 8.76
C TYR A 146 -4.14 -15.93 8.30
N LYS A 147 -3.71 -15.90 7.03
CA LYS A 147 -2.64 -16.77 6.51
C LYS A 147 -1.27 -16.26 6.94
N ALA A 148 -1.00 -14.96 6.92
CA ALA A 148 0.23 -14.39 7.48
C ALA A 148 0.41 -14.84 8.93
N GLN A 149 -0.64 -14.65 9.74
CA GLN A 149 -0.67 -15.04 11.16
C GLN A 149 -0.32 -16.51 11.37
N SER A 150 -0.97 -17.44 10.64
CA SER A 150 -0.70 -18.86 10.78
C SER A 150 0.68 -19.27 10.25
N THR A 151 1.12 -18.69 9.14
CA THR A 151 2.39 -19.06 8.50
C THR A 151 3.58 -18.56 9.32
N VAL A 152 3.55 -17.31 9.78
CA VAL A 152 4.59 -16.76 10.68
C VAL A 152 4.70 -17.59 11.95
N ARG A 153 3.57 -17.93 12.59
CA ARG A 153 3.58 -18.78 13.79
C ARG A 153 4.18 -20.15 13.50
N ALA A 154 3.78 -20.78 12.39
CA ALA A 154 4.29 -22.09 12.01
C ALA A 154 5.81 -22.07 11.72
N VAL A 155 6.32 -20.99 11.12
CA VAL A 155 7.76 -20.77 10.89
C VAL A 155 8.52 -20.64 12.21
N GLN A 156 8.01 -19.83 13.14
CA GLN A 156 8.60 -19.66 14.48
C GLN A 156 8.68 -20.99 15.24
N ASP A 157 7.57 -21.73 15.28
CA ASP A 157 7.44 -22.97 16.06
C ASP A 157 8.28 -24.13 15.50
N GLN A 158 8.47 -24.18 14.17
CA GLN A 158 9.15 -25.30 13.52
C GLN A 158 10.65 -25.10 13.37
N LEU A 159 11.10 -23.85 13.21
CA LEU A 159 12.48 -23.58 12.80
C LEU A 159 13.36 -22.94 13.89
N TRP A 160 12.78 -22.21 14.84
CA TRP A 160 13.53 -21.64 15.96
C TRP A 160 13.42 -22.52 17.21
N THR A 161 14.56 -22.77 17.85
CA THR A 161 14.60 -23.43 19.16
C THR A 161 15.56 -22.72 20.11
N ASN A 162 15.39 -22.93 21.41
CA ASN A 162 16.28 -22.38 22.44
C ASN A 162 17.52 -23.24 22.71
N THR A 163 17.90 -24.10 21.75
CA THR A 163 19.04 -25.01 21.86
C THR A 163 20.25 -24.51 21.05
N ALA A 164 21.43 -25.07 21.28
CA ALA A 164 22.59 -24.80 20.44
C ALA A 164 22.31 -25.27 19.00
N GLY A 165 22.47 -24.37 18.01
CA GLY A 165 22.07 -24.63 16.63
C GLY A 165 20.57 -24.42 16.37
N GLY A 166 19.85 -23.75 17.27
CA GLY A 166 18.42 -23.50 17.16
C GLY A 166 18.01 -22.34 16.24
N LEU A 167 18.94 -21.80 15.43
CA LEU A 167 18.62 -20.86 14.37
C LEU A 167 18.38 -21.62 13.07
N PRO A 168 17.44 -21.17 12.22
CA PRO A 168 17.17 -21.81 10.93
C PRO A 168 18.33 -21.69 9.95
N GLY A 169 19.29 -20.80 10.22
CA GLY A 169 20.34 -20.44 9.28
C GLY A 169 21.47 -19.68 9.94
N ASN A 170 22.29 -19.02 9.10
CA ASN A 170 23.18 -17.99 9.60
C ASN A 170 22.33 -16.91 10.29
N ASP A 171 22.88 -16.27 11.33
CA ASP A 171 22.17 -15.17 11.98
C ASP A 171 22.31 -13.85 11.20
N ASP A 172 23.24 -13.81 10.25
CA ASP A 172 23.56 -12.69 9.36
C ASP A 172 23.60 -11.33 10.06
N LEU A 173 24.45 -11.29 11.10
CA LEU A 173 24.70 -10.13 11.93
C LEU A 173 23.46 -9.60 12.67
N GLY A 174 22.48 -10.47 12.90
CA GLY A 174 21.28 -10.21 13.69
C GLY A 174 19.99 -10.17 12.88
N GLU A 175 20.03 -10.39 11.56
CA GLU A 175 18.84 -10.38 10.69
C GLU A 175 17.82 -11.44 11.12
N MET A 176 18.21 -12.71 11.21
CA MET A 176 17.30 -13.79 11.62
C MET A 176 16.81 -13.63 13.06
N SER A 177 17.67 -13.16 13.95
CA SER A 177 17.29 -12.81 15.32
C SER A 177 16.29 -11.65 15.38
N ALA A 178 16.48 -10.61 14.56
CA ALA A 178 15.57 -9.46 14.48
C ALA A 178 14.21 -9.86 13.91
N TRP A 179 14.18 -10.70 12.88
CA TRP A 179 12.94 -11.26 12.35
C TRP A 179 12.16 -12.01 13.42
N TYR A 180 12.83 -12.83 14.25
CA TYR A 180 12.18 -13.52 15.37
C TYR A 180 11.61 -12.54 16.41
N VAL A 181 12.36 -11.50 16.78
CA VAL A 181 11.89 -10.48 17.74
C VAL A 181 10.66 -9.75 17.21
N TRP A 182 10.70 -9.25 15.97
CA TRP A 182 9.58 -8.57 15.34
C TRP A 182 8.35 -9.47 15.23
N SER A 183 8.52 -10.67 14.68
CA SER A 183 7.44 -11.63 14.53
C SER A 183 6.83 -12.05 15.88
N ALA A 184 7.62 -12.14 16.96
CA ALA A 184 7.13 -12.43 18.30
C ALA A 184 6.30 -11.29 18.91
N LEU A 185 6.60 -10.04 18.55
CA LEU A 185 5.76 -8.87 18.85
C LEU A 185 4.47 -8.84 18.00
N GLY A 186 4.37 -9.67 16.97
CA GLY A 186 3.26 -9.70 16.02
C GLY A 186 3.31 -8.56 15.00
N LEU A 187 4.50 -8.04 14.71
CA LEU A 187 4.71 -6.89 13.82
C LEU A 187 5.89 -7.16 12.88
N TYR A 188 5.94 -6.52 11.72
CA TYR A 188 7.12 -6.64 10.84
C TYR A 188 7.32 -5.41 9.94
N PRO A 189 8.56 -4.86 9.85
CA PRO A 189 8.89 -3.79 8.93
C PRO A 189 9.13 -4.34 7.50
N GLU A 190 8.05 -4.73 6.82
CA GLU A 190 8.11 -5.38 5.50
C GLU A 190 8.74 -4.51 4.40
N ILE A 191 8.53 -3.20 4.43
CA ILE A 191 8.94 -2.29 3.36
C ILE A 191 10.12 -1.44 3.82
N PRO A 192 11.37 -1.74 3.40
CA PRO A 192 12.49 -0.84 3.60
C PRO A 192 12.20 0.54 3.01
N GLY A 193 12.52 1.59 3.78
CA GLY A 193 12.25 2.98 3.39
C GLY A 193 10.95 3.57 3.96
N THR A 194 10.08 2.76 4.58
CA THR A 194 8.98 3.26 5.42
C THR A 194 9.15 2.79 6.86
N ALA A 195 8.37 3.40 7.76
CA ALA A 195 8.27 2.96 9.15
C ALA A 195 6.91 2.32 9.44
N ASP A 196 6.15 1.94 8.42
CA ASP A 196 4.92 1.18 8.61
C ASP A 196 5.28 -0.24 9.07
N LEU A 197 4.44 -0.83 9.93
CA LEU A 197 4.63 -2.19 10.41
C LEU A 197 3.44 -3.05 9.99
N ALA A 198 3.67 -4.12 9.22
CA ALA A 198 2.67 -5.15 8.96
C ALA A 198 2.24 -5.81 10.28
N ILE A 199 0.98 -6.22 10.39
CA ILE A 199 0.41 -6.80 11.61
C ILE A 199 0.19 -8.29 11.42
N GLY A 200 0.96 -9.07 12.17
CA GLY A 200 0.83 -10.50 12.31
C GLY A 200 0.08 -10.87 13.60
N SER A 201 0.69 -11.76 14.39
CA SER A 201 0.09 -12.27 15.63
C SER A 201 1.12 -12.35 16.77
N PRO A 202 0.92 -11.63 17.89
CA PRO A 202 1.87 -11.62 18.99
C PRO A 202 1.93 -12.96 19.71
N MET A 203 3.12 -13.32 20.19
CA MET A 203 3.36 -14.57 20.94
C MET A 203 3.13 -14.41 22.45
N PHE A 204 3.32 -13.20 22.97
CA PHE A 204 3.26 -12.92 24.41
C PHE A 204 1.95 -12.25 24.80
N THR A 205 1.50 -12.51 26.02
CA THR A 205 0.28 -11.89 26.55
C THR A 205 0.43 -10.39 26.78
N SER A 206 1.65 -9.93 27.01
CA SER A 206 2.03 -8.51 26.99
C SER A 206 3.51 -8.38 26.64
N ALA A 207 3.84 -7.39 25.80
CA ALA A 207 5.21 -6.98 25.51
C ALA A 207 5.29 -5.45 25.45
N ILE A 208 6.36 -4.89 26.02
CA ILE A 208 6.61 -3.44 26.01
C ILE A 208 8.00 -3.20 25.47
N VAL A 209 8.08 -2.48 24.36
CA VAL A 209 9.34 -1.99 23.78
C VAL A 209 9.50 -0.52 24.13
N THR A 210 10.61 -0.17 24.78
CA THR A 210 10.97 1.23 25.01
C THR A 210 11.78 1.74 23.82
N ALA A 211 11.21 2.65 23.05
CA ALA A 211 11.83 3.27 21.88
C ALA A 211 12.68 4.49 22.26
N GLY A 212 13.39 5.04 21.27
CA GLY A 212 14.11 6.30 21.41
C GLY A 212 13.19 7.44 21.89
N GLY A 213 13.73 8.36 22.70
CA GLY A 213 12.95 9.46 23.29
C GLY A 213 12.06 9.05 24.47
N GLY A 214 12.07 7.77 24.89
CA GLY A 214 11.33 7.27 26.05
C GLY A 214 9.87 6.91 25.77
N HIS A 215 9.45 6.94 24.51
CA HIS A 215 8.14 6.44 24.09
C HIS A 215 8.10 4.91 24.11
N THR A 216 6.90 4.35 24.30
CA THR A 216 6.71 2.89 24.35
C THR A 216 5.83 2.39 23.23
N LEU A 217 6.18 1.25 22.64
CA LEU A 217 5.26 0.39 21.90
C LEU A 217 4.81 -0.72 22.83
N THR A 218 3.53 -0.73 23.16
CA THR A 218 2.89 -1.72 24.03
C THR A 218 2.00 -2.63 23.21
N VAL A 219 2.23 -3.94 23.32
CA VAL A 219 1.42 -4.99 22.71
C VAL A 219 0.72 -5.74 23.84
N ASN A 220 -0.60 -5.72 23.86
CA ASN A 220 -1.44 -6.45 24.82
C ASN A 220 -2.24 -7.51 24.07
N ALA A 221 -2.11 -8.77 24.47
CA ALA A 221 -2.78 -9.89 23.82
C ALA A 221 -3.10 -10.99 24.85
N PRO A 222 -4.06 -10.78 25.77
CA PRO A 222 -4.27 -11.68 26.91
C PRO A 222 -4.58 -13.14 26.54
N ALA A 223 -5.03 -13.39 25.30
CA ALA A 223 -5.29 -14.72 24.75
C ALA A 223 -4.14 -15.28 23.89
N ALA A 224 -2.96 -14.65 23.87
CA ALA A 224 -1.80 -15.15 23.14
C ALA A 224 -1.37 -16.52 23.68
N ALA A 225 -1.33 -17.48 22.75
CA ALA A 225 -0.91 -18.86 22.98
C ALA A 225 -0.56 -19.48 21.62
N ASP A 226 0.24 -20.55 21.62
CA ASP A 226 0.59 -21.30 20.41
C ASP A 226 -0.66 -21.74 19.62
N SER A 227 -1.72 -22.12 20.35
CA SER A 227 -3.01 -22.54 19.78
C SER A 227 -3.94 -21.39 19.38
N SER A 228 -3.54 -20.13 19.51
CA SER A 228 -4.40 -18.97 19.26
C SER A 228 -3.72 -17.89 18.41
N PRO A 229 -3.27 -18.23 17.18
CA PRO A 229 -2.57 -17.27 16.33
C PRO A 229 -3.48 -16.26 15.66
N TYR A 230 -4.82 -16.40 15.69
CA TYR A 230 -5.68 -15.63 14.81
C TYR A 230 -6.25 -14.36 15.45
N VAL A 231 -5.94 -13.22 14.85
CA VAL A 231 -6.49 -11.91 15.27
C VAL A 231 -7.97 -11.83 14.94
N GLN A 232 -8.79 -11.50 15.94
CA GLN A 232 -10.23 -11.27 15.81
C GLN A 232 -10.57 -9.79 15.70
N SER A 233 -9.85 -8.96 16.45
CA SER A 233 -9.94 -7.50 16.43
C SER A 233 -8.67 -6.90 17.04
N LEU A 234 -8.44 -5.62 16.74
CA LEU A 234 -7.35 -4.83 17.32
C LEU A 234 -7.89 -3.46 17.71
N ASN A 235 -7.50 -2.94 18.87
CA ASN A 235 -7.57 -1.51 19.14
C ASN A 235 -6.17 -0.90 19.05
N LEU A 236 -6.06 0.24 18.37
CA LEU A 236 -4.85 1.05 18.28
C LEU A 236 -5.09 2.32 19.10
N ASN A 237 -4.34 2.51 20.18
CA ASN A 237 -4.50 3.62 21.13
C ASN A 237 -5.95 3.76 21.63
N GLY A 238 -6.61 2.62 21.93
CA GLY A 238 -8.00 2.56 22.40
C GLY A 238 -9.07 2.72 21.31
N GLY A 239 -8.71 3.02 20.06
CA GLY A 239 -9.63 3.11 18.93
C GLY A 239 -9.70 1.80 18.13
N SER A 240 -10.88 1.41 17.67
CA SER A 240 -11.05 0.22 16.81
C SER A 240 -10.19 0.33 15.55
N TRP A 241 -9.43 -0.73 15.25
CA TRP A 241 -8.52 -0.81 14.12
C TRP A 241 -8.78 -2.06 13.29
N ASN A 242 -8.98 -1.86 11.99
CA ASN A 242 -9.29 -2.93 11.04
C ASN A 242 -8.42 -2.83 9.78
N LYS A 243 -7.12 -2.59 9.95
CA LYS A 243 -6.11 -2.63 8.88
C LYS A 243 -5.00 -3.59 9.27
N ALA A 244 -4.36 -4.22 8.27
CA ALA A 244 -3.29 -5.20 8.49
C ALA A 244 -1.91 -4.55 8.72
N TYR A 245 -1.87 -3.27 9.12
CA TYR A 245 -0.63 -2.56 9.41
C TYR A 245 -0.85 -1.45 10.44
N VAL A 246 0.24 -1.04 11.10
CA VAL A 246 0.35 0.17 11.90
C VAL A 246 1.05 1.24 11.06
N PRO A 247 0.44 2.40 10.80
CA PRO A 247 1.09 3.46 10.05
C PRO A 247 2.23 4.11 10.84
N ALA A 248 3.29 4.52 10.14
CA ALA A 248 4.45 5.22 10.72
C ALA A 248 4.07 6.38 11.65
N SER A 249 3.00 7.12 11.33
CA SER A 249 2.54 8.26 12.13
C SER A 249 2.16 7.89 13.56
N TYR A 250 1.70 6.66 13.81
CA TYR A 250 1.35 6.17 15.15
C TYR A 250 2.57 5.81 16.00
N LEU A 251 3.74 5.59 15.37
CA LEU A 251 4.97 5.15 16.03
C LEU A 251 5.88 6.31 16.45
N THR A 252 5.47 7.55 16.18
CA THR A 252 6.20 8.77 16.59
C THR A 252 5.98 9.13 18.07
N ALA A 253 5.02 8.50 18.72
CA ALA A 253 4.68 8.66 20.12
C ALA A 253 4.48 7.29 20.76
N SER A 254 4.05 7.26 22.03
CA SER A 254 3.72 5.97 22.65
C SER A 254 2.48 5.38 21.97
N THR A 255 2.57 4.10 21.62
CA THR A 255 1.59 3.35 20.86
C THR A 255 1.15 2.13 21.66
N GLU A 256 -0.15 1.86 21.68
CA GLU A 256 -0.74 0.69 22.33
C GLU A 256 -1.57 -0.11 21.32
N LEU A 257 -1.31 -1.42 21.28
CA LEU A 257 -1.97 -2.39 20.42
C LEU A 257 -2.66 -3.45 21.27
N ASP A 258 -3.98 -3.40 21.34
CA ASP A 258 -4.80 -4.36 22.11
C ASP A 258 -5.42 -5.42 21.18
N PHE A 259 -4.79 -6.59 21.13
CA PHE A 259 -5.21 -7.72 20.32
C PHE A 259 -6.26 -8.58 21.04
N ALA A 260 -7.33 -8.92 20.33
CA ALA A 260 -8.16 -10.06 20.65
C ALA A 260 -7.78 -11.24 19.74
N LEU A 261 -7.38 -12.36 20.33
CA LEU A 261 -6.91 -13.56 19.62
C LEU A 261 -7.86 -14.76 19.80
N SER A 262 -7.78 -15.72 18.89
CA SER A 262 -8.57 -16.96 18.91
C SER A 262 -7.82 -18.11 18.23
N SER A 263 -8.26 -19.34 18.51
CA SER A 263 -7.84 -20.56 17.82
C SER A 263 -8.44 -20.72 16.42
N SER A 264 -9.43 -19.90 16.04
CA SER A 264 -10.09 -19.98 14.73
C SER A 264 -9.83 -18.74 13.90
N ALA A 265 -9.48 -18.95 12.64
CA ALA A 265 -9.23 -17.88 11.68
C ALA A 265 -10.45 -16.96 11.53
N ASN A 266 -10.23 -15.65 11.67
CA ASN A 266 -11.19 -14.66 11.20
C ASN A 266 -10.78 -14.20 9.80
N THR A 267 -11.46 -14.70 8.78
CA THR A 267 -11.14 -14.39 7.38
C THR A 267 -11.63 -13.02 6.92
N SER A 268 -12.36 -12.29 7.78
CA SER A 268 -12.89 -10.95 7.49
C SER A 268 -12.10 -9.81 8.14
N TRP A 269 -11.34 -10.09 9.21
CA TRP A 269 -10.51 -9.07 9.85
C TRP A 269 -9.43 -8.57 8.89
N ALA A 270 -9.34 -7.25 8.73
CA ALA A 270 -8.41 -6.52 7.86
C ALA A 270 -8.37 -6.93 6.37
N ALA A 271 -9.25 -7.83 5.91
CA ALA A 271 -9.18 -8.42 4.56
C ALA A 271 -9.37 -7.41 3.41
N SER A 272 -9.98 -6.24 3.68
CA SER A 272 -10.21 -5.17 2.70
C SER A 272 -9.32 -3.94 2.93
N ASN A 273 -8.43 -3.99 3.92
CA ASN A 273 -7.57 -2.86 4.28
C ASN A 273 -6.09 -3.31 4.33
N PRO A 274 -5.53 -3.66 3.15
CA PRO A 274 -4.14 -4.06 3.05
C PRO A 274 -3.21 -2.90 3.45
N PRO A 275 -1.93 -3.20 3.75
CA PRO A 275 -0.93 -2.17 3.87
C PRO A 275 -0.70 -1.44 2.52
N PRO A 276 -0.05 -0.26 2.54
CA PRO A 276 0.13 0.53 1.33
C PRO A 276 1.04 -0.16 0.30
N SER A 277 0.77 0.11 -0.98
CA SER A 277 1.67 -0.14 -2.10
C SER A 277 1.92 1.16 -2.85
N TYR A 278 3.09 1.27 -3.48
CA TYR A 278 3.64 2.50 -4.01
C TYR A 278 3.94 2.31 -5.51
N ASP A 279 3.03 2.79 -6.35
CA ASP A 279 2.95 2.50 -7.80
C ASP A 279 3.73 3.47 -8.71
N GLY A 280 4.74 4.16 -8.18
CA GLY A 280 5.48 5.18 -8.94
C GLY A 280 4.79 6.55 -9.00
N THR A 281 3.55 6.69 -8.50
CA THR A 281 2.91 8.00 -8.35
C THR A 281 3.20 8.62 -6.98
N PRO A 282 3.67 9.87 -6.89
CA PRO A 282 3.95 10.52 -5.61
C PRO A 282 2.77 10.38 -4.66
N GLY A 283 3.03 9.76 -3.52
CA GLY A 283 2.11 9.68 -2.39
C GLY A 283 1.11 8.52 -2.35
N ALA A 284 1.13 7.53 -3.24
CA ALA A 284 0.21 6.37 -3.21
C ALA A 284 0.12 5.59 -1.86
N GLY A 285 1.09 5.70 -0.95
CA GLY A 285 1.03 5.07 0.38
C GLY A 285 0.85 5.99 1.60
N ALA A 286 0.66 7.30 1.42
CA ALA A 286 0.11 8.12 2.49
C ALA A 286 -1.43 7.99 2.47
N ALA A 287 -2.08 7.88 3.63
CA ALA A 287 -3.52 8.08 3.71
C ALA A 287 -3.84 9.44 3.09
N GLN A 288 -4.43 9.44 1.90
CA GLN A 288 -4.69 10.68 1.19
C GLN A 288 -5.62 11.56 2.02
N PRO A 289 -5.40 12.88 2.04
CA PRO A 289 -6.37 13.80 2.63
C PRO A 289 -7.75 13.51 2.06
N SER A 290 -8.65 13.01 2.90
CA SER A 290 -10.01 12.64 2.52
C SER A 290 -11.01 13.39 3.38
N GLY A 291 -12.05 13.94 2.76
CA GLY A 291 -13.10 14.67 3.46
C GLY A 291 -13.90 15.57 2.54
N PRO A 292 -14.73 16.47 3.09
CA PRO A 292 -15.53 17.36 2.27
C PRO A 292 -14.68 18.43 1.58
N ILE A 293 -14.90 18.61 0.28
CA ILE A 293 -14.54 19.84 -0.42
C ILE A 293 -15.70 20.82 -0.21
N THR A 294 -15.43 21.94 0.45
CA THR A 294 -16.47 22.92 0.83
C THR A 294 -16.31 24.23 0.10
N GLU A 295 -17.42 24.78 -0.40
CA GLU A 295 -17.45 26.14 -0.90
C GLU A 295 -17.27 27.11 0.26
N THR A 296 -16.27 27.98 0.19
CA THR A 296 -15.84 28.84 1.31
C THR A 296 -16.92 29.87 1.68
N ALA A 297 -17.71 30.32 0.71
CA ALA A 297 -18.72 31.34 0.93
C ALA A 297 -19.99 30.80 1.61
N THR A 298 -20.43 29.58 1.27
CA THR A 298 -21.70 29.03 1.76
C THR A 298 -21.56 27.83 2.68
N GLY A 299 -20.39 27.20 2.74
CA GLY A 299 -20.14 25.97 3.49
C GLY A 299 -20.82 24.74 2.89
N LYS A 300 -21.34 24.80 1.66
CA LYS A 300 -21.88 23.63 0.94
C LYS A 300 -20.77 22.74 0.43
N CYS A 301 -21.07 21.45 0.27
CA CYS A 301 -20.13 20.43 -0.13
C CYS A 301 -20.24 20.14 -1.63
N VAL A 302 -19.11 19.83 -2.24
CA VAL A 302 -19.07 19.11 -3.52
C VAL A 302 -19.60 17.68 -3.28
N ASP A 303 -20.50 17.24 -4.14
CA ASP A 303 -21.36 16.08 -3.93
C ASP A 303 -21.46 15.24 -5.22
N ASP A 304 -21.28 13.93 -5.08
CA ASP A 304 -21.68 12.96 -6.09
C ASP A 304 -23.21 12.81 -6.08
N ALA A 305 -23.85 13.21 -7.18
CA ALA A 305 -25.30 13.27 -7.29
C ALA A 305 -25.97 11.91 -7.09
N GLY A 306 -26.54 11.73 -5.90
CA GLY A 306 -27.27 10.51 -5.55
C GLY A 306 -26.37 9.31 -5.27
N SER A 307 -25.08 9.54 -4.99
CA SER A 307 -24.08 8.48 -4.79
C SER A 307 -23.96 7.56 -6.02
N GLY A 308 -23.92 8.16 -7.21
CA GLY A 308 -24.00 7.45 -8.48
C GLY A 308 -22.62 7.14 -9.05
N THR A 309 -22.21 5.88 -9.07
CA THR A 309 -20.90 5.43 -9.58
C THR A 309 -20.90 5.07 -11.07
N SER A 310 -21.62 5.83 -11.89
CA SER A 310 -21.69 5.62 -13.34
C SER A 310 -21.02 6.79 -14.07
N ASN A 311 -20.32 6.50 -15.16
CA ASN A 311 -19.71 7.56 -15.97
C ASN A 311 -20.79 8.56 -16.44
N GLY A 312 -20.54 9.84 -16.21
CA GLY A 312 -21.48 10.92 -16.47
C GLY A 312 -22.37 11.32 -15.29
N THR A 313 -22.25 10.67 -14.12
CA THR A 313 -22.95 11.17 -12.91
C THR A 313 -22.53 12.61 -12.64
N ALA A 314 -23.50 13.46 -12.30
CA ALA A 314 -23.23 14.87 -12.05
C ALA A 314 -22.41 15.08 -10.76
N VAL A 315 -21.35 15.85 -10.85
CA VAL A 315 -20.70 16.46 -9.67
C VAL A 315 -21.41 17.78 -9.40
N GLN A 316 -22.01 17.92 -8.23
CA GLN A 316 -22.89 19.05 -7.91
C GLN A 316 -22.53 19.66 -6.55
N ILE A 317 -23.12 20.81 -6.23
CA ILE A 317 -23.12 21.32 -4.86
C ILE A 317 -24.33 20.81 -4.08
N TYR A 318 -24.13 20.46 -2.80
CA TYR A 318 -25.22 20.05 -1.92
C TYR A 318 -24.96 20.48 -0.47
N THR A 319 -25.99 20.48 0.35
CA THR A 319 -25.82 20.66 1.80
C THR A 319 -24.92 19.53 2.33
N CYS A 320 -23.89 19.89 3.10
CA CYS A 320 -23.02 18.89 3.70
C CYS A 320 -23.84 17.96 4.61
N ASN A 321 -23.80 16.65 4.33
CA ASN A 321 -24.63 15.63 4.97
C ASN A 321 -23.80 14.46 5.53
N GLY A 322 -22.48 14.46 5.32
CA GLY A 322 -21.54 13.50 5.91
C GLY A 322 -21.58 12.11 5.29
N THR A 323 -22.18 11.95 4.12
CA THR A 323 -22.16 10.68 3.38
C THR A 323 -20.86 10.52 2.58
N ASP A 324 -20.60 9.29 2.14
CA ASP A 324 -19.42 8.99 1.31
C ASP A 324 -19.43 9.73 -0.04
N ALA A 325 -20.60 10.13 -0.54
CA ALA A 325 -20.75 10.96 -1.74
C ALA A 325 -20.16 12.38 -1.61
N GLN A 326 -19.78 12.78 -0.40
CA GLN A 326 -19.13 14.06 -0.11
C GLN A 326 -17.73 13.87 0.48
N THR A 327 -17.22 12.64 0.52
CA THR A 327 -15.89 12.33 1.04
C THR A 327 -14.92 12.20 -0.13
N TRP A 328 -14.31 13.33 -0.49
CA TRP A 328 -13.38 13.42 -1.61
C TRP A 328 -11.96 13.16 -1.15
N LYS A 329 -11.27 12.29 -1.88
CA LYS A 329 -9.85 11.97 -1.74
C LYS A 329 -9.05 12.92 -2.64
N VAL A 330 -8.13 13.66 -2.04
CA VAL A 330 -7.17 14.50 -2.78
C VAL A 330 -5.93 13.65 -3.05
N VAL A 331 -5.73 13.26 -4.31
CA VAL A 331 -4.63 12.37 -4.69
C VAL A 331 -3.49 13.20 -5.29
N PRO A 332 -2.20 12.90 -5.00
CA PRO A 332 -1.11 13.77 -5.42
C PRO A 332 -0.78 13.60 -6.90
N ASP A 333 -1.38 12.62 -7.57
CA ASP A 333 -1.44 12.48 -9.03
C ASP A 333 -2.29 13.58 -9.70
N GLY A 334 -2.91 14.47 -8.92
CA GLY A 334 -3.74 15.58 -9.37
C GLY A 334 -5.22 15.26 -9.49
N THR A 335 -5.65 14.03 -9.19
CA THR A 335 -7.07 13.65 -9.23
C THR A 335 -7.79 13.97 -7.92
N LEU A 336 -9.09 14.28 -8.06
CA LEU A 336 -10.03 14.36 -6.93
C LEU A 336 -11.01 13.21 -7.07
N GLN A 337 -11.01 12.28 -6.11
CA GLN A 337 -11.76 11.02 -6.23
C GLN A 337 -12.88 10.89 -5.20
N VAL A 338 -13.99 10.29 -5.58
CA VAL A 338 -15.12 9.96 -4.69
C VAL A 338 -15.72 8.63 -5.12
N LEU A 339 -16.02 7.74 -4.16
CA LEU A 339 -16.56 6.39 -4.43
C LEU A 339 -15.81 5.59 -5.52
N ASN A 340 -14.49 5.79 -5.64
CA ASN A 340 -13.55 5.22 -6.63
C ASN A 340 -13.61 5.80 -8.06
N ASP A 341 -14.41 6.84 -8.32
CA ASP A 341 -14.43 7.57 -9.57
C ASP A 341 -13.70 8.92 -9.44
N CYS A 342 -13.26 9.46 -10.58
CA CYS A 342 -12.54 10.72 -10.67
C CYS A 342 -13.50 11.87 -11.04
N MET A 343 -13.27 13.06 -10.45
CA MET A 343 -13.86 14.30 -10.93
C MET A 343 -13.32 14.61 -12.32
N ASP A 344 -14.20 14.67 -13.31
CA ASP A 344 -13.86 14.73 -14.72
C ASP A 344 -14.55 15.91 -15.42
N VAL A 345 -13.82 16.60 -16.30
CA VAL A 345 -14.41 17.56 -17.23
C VAL A 345 -15.01 16.81 -18.40
N THR A 346 -16.32 16.91 -18.61
CA THR A 346 -17.04 16.13 -19.64
C THR A 346 -16.36 16.20 -21.01
N ASN A 347 -15.97 15.04 -21.53
CA ASN A 347 -15.27 14.85 -22.82
C ASN A 347 -13.90 15.57 -22.92
N GLY A 348 -13.29 15.95 -21.80
CA GLY A 348 -12.05 16.73 -21.76
C GLY A 348 -12.14 18.09 -22.45
N ALA A 349 -13.34 18.66 -22.56
CA ALA A 349 -13.54 19.92 -23.26
C ALA A 349 -12.94 21.11 -22.49
N THR A 350 -12.44 22.11 -23.22
CA THR A 350 -11.75 23.28 -22.63
C THR A 350 -12.57 24.56 -22.65
N THR A 351 -13.88 24.45 -22.92
CA THR A 351 -14.79 25.59 -23.06
C THR A 351 -15.42 25.96 -21.71
N SER A 352 -15.46 27.25 -21.37
CA SER A 352 -16.18 27.75 -20.20
C SER A 352 -17.66 27.35 -20.22
N GLY A 353 -18.18 26.90 -19.08
CA GLY A 353 -19.51 26.34 -18.90
C GLY A 353 -19.60 24.82 -19.13
N THR A 354 -18.49 24.15 -19.50
CA THR A 354 -18.47 22.68 -19.63
C THR A 354 -18.76 22.05 -18.27
N LYS A 355 -19.59 21.01 -18.27
CA LYS A 355 -20.03 20.32 -17.06
C LYS A 355 -18.92 19.44 -16.48
N VAL A 356 -18.95 19.32 -15.16
CA VAL A 356 -18.11 18.39 -14.41
C VAL A 356 -18.96 17.19 -14.02
N GLN A 357 -18.37 16.00 -14.15
CA GLN A 357 -19.02 14.71 -13.97
C GLN A 357 -18.09 13.77 -13.21
N LEU A 358 -18.62 12.61 -12.80
CA LEU A 358 -17.80 11.47 -12.44
C LEU A 358 -17.48 10.64 -13.67
N HIS A 359 -16.27 10.11 -13.69
CA HIS A 359 -15.85 9.12 -14.66
C HIS A 359 -14.89 8.14 -13.99
N THR A 360 -14.93 6.88 -14.41
CA THR A 360 -13.91 5.90 -14.07
C THR A 360 -12.54 6.48 -14.38
N CYS A 361 -11.68 6.58 -13.36
CA CYS A 361 -10.35 7.15 -13.46
C CYS A 361 -9.58 6.52 -14.62
N ASN A 362 -9.18 7.35 -15.59
CA ASN A 362 -8.55 6.93 -16.83
C ASN A 362 -7.21 7.66 -17.10
N GLY A 363 -6.80 8.55 -16.20
CA GLY A 363 -5.49 9.21 -16.24
C GLY A 363 -5.39 10.30 -17.31
N THR A 364 -6.51 10.73 -17.89
CA THR A 364 -6.52 11.83 -18.86
C THR A 364 -6.41 13.19 -18.18
N GLN A 365 -6.05 14.21 -18.97
CA GLN A 365 -5.96 15.59 -18.47
C GLN A 365 -7.33 16.19 -18.07
N ALA A 366 -8.43 15.50 -18.39
CA ALA A 366 -9.78 15.91 -17.98
C ALA A 366 -10.03 15.68 -16.47
N GLU A 367 -9.28 14.77 -15.85
CA GLU A 367 -9.42 14.37 -14.44
C GLU A 367 -8.45 15.12 -13.51
N GLN A 368 -7.65 16.01 -14.07
CA GLN A 368 -6.55 16.69 -13.39
C GLN A 368 -6.99 18.03 -12.83
N TRP A 369 -6.65 18.27 -11.55
CA TRP A 369 -7.05 19.45 -10.80
C TRP A 369 -5.89 20.00 -9.95
N GLN A 370 -5.75 21.31 -9.92
CA GLN A 370 -4.72 22.01 -9.15
C GLN A 370 -5.35 23.12 -8.30
N LYS A 371 -5.01 23.13 -7.02
CA LYS A 371 -5.43 24.22 -6.13
C LYS A 371 -4.58 25.45 -6.38
N ASP A 372 -5.20 26.62 -6.47
CA ASP A 372 -4.49 27.90 -6.48
C ASP A 372 -4.35 28.50 -5.07
N ALA A 373 -3.42 29.45 -4.90
CA ALA A 373 -3.15 30.11 -3.61
C ALA A 373 -4.35 30.90 -3.05
N SER A 374 -5.37 31.12 -3.88
CA SER A 374 -6.57 31.86 -3.59
C SER A 374 -7.72 30.92 -3.16
N GLY A 375 -7.52 29.60 -3.24
CA GLY A 375 -8.55 28.60 -2.94
C GLY A 375 -9.40 28.23 -4.15
N GLY A 376 -9.03 28.64 -5.36
CA GLY A 376 -9.58 28.07 -6.59
C GLY A 376 -9.08 26.64 -6.81
N ILE A 377 -9.87 25.86 -7.56
CA ILE A 377 -9.46 24.55 -8.08
C ILE A 377 -9.51 24.67 -9.60
N VAL A 378 -8.38 24.46 -10.27
CA VAL A 378 -8.18 24.73 -11.71
C VAL A 378 -7.95 23.41 -12.43
N ASN A 379 -8.59 23.21 -13.58
CA ASN A 379 -8.21 22.13 -14.48
C ASN A 379 -7.04 22.61 -15.39
N PRO A 380 -5.82 22.03 -15.29
CA PRO A 380 -4.66 22.55 -16.00
C PRO A 380 -4.78 22.49 -17.53
N ALA A 381 -5.57 21.54 -18.07
CA ALA A 381 -5.75 21.36 -19.50
C ALA A 381 -6.52 22.53 -20.14
N SER A 382 -7.53 23.04 -19.43
CA SER A 382 -8.37 24.16 -19.88
C SER A 382 -7.90 25.51 -19.35
N GLY A 383 -7.20 25.55 -18.22
CA GLY A 383 -6.89 26.78 -17.48
C GLY A 383 -8.13 27.40 -16.80
N LEU A 384 -9.21 26.65 -16.67
CA LEU A 384 -10.49 27.10 -16.12
C LEU A 384 -10.72 26.54 -14.72
N CYS A 385 -11.46 27.29 -13.91
CA CYS A 385 -11.74 26.99 -12.50
C CYS A 385 -13.02 26.17 -12.34
N LEU A 386 -13.01 25.20 -11.43
CA LEU A 386 -14.20 24.55 -10.90
C LEU A 386 -15.13 25.61 -10.30
N THR A 387 -16.35 25.67 -10.83
CA THR A 387 -17.27 26.77 -10.65
C THR A 387 -18.67 26.25 -10.33
N ASP A 388 -19.21 26.66 -9.18
CA ASP A 388 -20.64 26.68 -8.94
C ASP A 388 -21.24 27.95 -9.55
N SER A 389 -21.98 27.78 -10.65
CA SER A 389 -22.68 28.89 -11.31
C SER A 389 -23.80 29.53 -10.47
N SER A 390 -24.20 28.89 -9.37
CA SER A 390 -25.20 29.43 -8.44
C SER A 390 -24.60 30.20 -7.27
N ASP A 391 -23.26 30.28 -7.14
CA ASP A 391 -22.56 30.85 -5.98
C ASP A 391 -23.15 30.35 -4.64
N GLY A 392 -23.41 29.04 -4.56
CA GLY A 392 -23.96 28.37 -3.40
C GLY A 392 -25.44 28.62 -3.14
N ALA A 393 -26.18 29.31 -4.02
CA ALA A 393 -27.60 29.60 -3.80
C ALA A 393 -28.51 28.36 -3.89
N THR A 394 -28.20 27.40 -4.78
CA THR A 394 -29.14 26.31 -5.12
C THR A 394 -28.48 24.94 -4.97
N ASN A 395 -29.02 24.06 -4.12
CA ASN A 395 -28.56 22.67 -4.06
C ASN A 395 -28.82 21.96 -5.38
N ARG A 396 -27.97 20.99 -5.70
CA ARG A 396 -27.98 20.21 -6.95
C ARG A 396 -27.61 21.03 -8.19
N THR A 397 -26.99 22.20 -8.02
CA THR A 397 -26.34 22.88 -9.14
C THR A 397 -25.13 22.06 -9.55
N GLN A 398 -25.16 21.48 -10.75
CA GLN A 398 -24.02 20.75 -11.31
C GLN A 398 -22.88 21.72 -11.60
N LEU A 399 -21.70 21.38 -11.09
CA LEU A 399 -20.47 22.16 -11.27
C LEU A 399 -20.07 22.21 -12.74
N THR A 400 -19.38 23.30 -13.06
CA THR A 400 -18.81 23.55 -14.40
C THR A 400 -17.38 24.01 -14.27
N ILE A 401 -16.64 24.05 -15.37
CA ILE A 401 -15.41 24.84 -15.46
C ILE A 401 -15.71 26.21 -16.07
N ALA A 402 -15.17 27.29 -15.53
CA ALA A 402 -15.34 28.64 -16.06
C ALA A 402 -14.09 29.51 -15.86
N THR A 403 -14.04 30.68 -16.50
CA THR A 403 -12.94 31.62 -16.32
C THR A 403 -12.70 31.90 -14.83
N CYS A 404 -11.45 31.76 -14.38
CA CYS A 404 -11.06 32.01 -13.00
C CYS A 404 -11.22 33.50 -12.65
N ALA A 405 -12.40 33.85 -12.13
CA ALA A 405 -12.77 35.20 -11.72
C ALA A 405 -12.60 35.40 -10.19
N GLY A 406 -12.40 34.31 -9.45
CA GLY A 406 -12.27 34.33 -7.99
C GLY A 406 -13.58 34.64 -7.27
N SER A 407 -14.72 34.38 -7.91
CA SER A 407 -16.06 34.54 -7.35
C SER A 407 -16.29 33.61 -6.15
N ALA A 408 -17.37 33.85 -5.40
CA ALA A 408 -17.75 33.02 -4.26
C ALA A 408 -17.85 31.53 -4.63
N GLY A 409 -18.50 31.22 -5.77
CA GLY A 409 -18.63 29.87 -6.33
C GLY A 409 -17.37 29.27 -6.94
N GLN A 410 -16.22 29.94 -6.80
CA GLN A 410 -14.91 29.44 -7.22
C GLN A 410 -13.92 29.33 -6.05
N ARG A 411 -14.37 29.50 -4.81
CA ARG A 411 -13.52 29.41 -3.61
C ARG A 411 -13.82 28.14 -2.85
N TRP A 412 -12.87 27.23 -2.82
CA TRP A 412 -13.00 25.90 -2.23
C TRP A 412 -11.98 25.68 -1.11
N THR A 413 -12.46 25.08 -0.03
CA THR A 413 -11.62 24.48 1.01
C THR A 413 -11.57 22.99 0.75
N VAL A 414 -10.39 22.48 0.41
CA VAL A 414 -10.12 21.06 0.17
C VAL A 414 -9.59 20.38 1.45
N PRO A 415 -9.81 19.07 1.62
CA PRO A 415 -9.14 18.29 2.66
C PRO A 415 -7.63 18.48 2.59
N SER A 416 -6.99 18.61 3.74
CA SER A 416 -5.53 18.67 3.86
C SER A 416 -5.08 17.63 4.87
N SER A 417 -3.88 17.09 4.67
CA SER A 417 -3.20 16.32 5.70
C SER A 417 -3.02 17.24 6.92
N ARG A 418 -3.55 16.82 8.06
CA ARG A 418 -3.24 17.47 9.33
C ARG A 418 -1.88 17.05 9.82
#